data_AF-A0A8C9W3Y7-F1
#
_entry.id   AF-A0A8C9W3Y7-F1
#
_cell.length_a   1.000
_cell.length_b   1.000
_cell.length_c   1.000
_cell.angle_alpha   90.00
_cell.angle_beta   90.00
_cell.angle_gamma   90.00
#
_symmetry.space_group_name_H-M   'P 1'
#
loop_
_entity.id
_entity.type
_entity.pdbx_description
1 polymer ?
#
loop_
_entity_poly.entity_id
_entity_poly.type
_entity_poly.pdbx_seq_one_letter_code
_entity_poly.pdbx_strand_id
1 'polypeptide(L)'
;LSMYVTPSYSSGKGQPVTLGIVDTNLYLSCSSENGMPILQLEEVGDKLRLKHISAEDDLSRFLYQGWFISTALQEREPVEMCTKQEANRITSFRSLH
;
A
#
# COMPACT_ATOMS: atom_id res chain seq x y z
N LEU A 1 -0.98 -7.37 12.27
CA LEU A 1 -1.37 -6.01 11.87
C LEU A 1 -0.62 -5.00 12.74
N SER A 2 0.02 -4.00 12.13
CA SER A 2 0.54 -2.81 12.83
C SER A 2 -0.37 -1.63 12.51
N MET A 3 -0.80 -0.86 13.52
CA MET A 3 -1.73 0.27 13.38
C MET A 3 -1.01 1.59 13.68
N TYR A 4 -1.29 2.64 12.91
CA TYR A 4 -0.79 4.00 13.14
C TYR A 4 -1.91 5.05 13.02
N VAL A 5 -1.73 6.21 13.67
CA VAL A 5 -2.64 7.36 13.65
C VAL A 5 -1.93 8.54 12.99
N THR A 6 -2.31 8.86 11.74
CA THR A 6 -1.87 10.05 11.01
C THR A 6 -2.65 11.30 11.44
N PRO A 7 -2.00 12.46 11.68
CA PRO A 7 -2.69 13.73 11.97
C PRO A 7 -3.47 14.32 10.78
N SER A 8 -3.19 13.89 9.55
CA SER A 8 -3.69 14.48 8.31
C SER A 8 -4.86 13.74 7.66
N TYR A 9 -5.32 12.63 8.25
CA TYR A 9 -6.45 11.89 7.70
C TYR A 9 -7.76 12.49 8.16
N SER A 10 -8.54 13.01 7.20
CA SER A 10 -9.94 13.34 7.42
C SER A 10 -10.67 12.10 7.95
N SER A 11 -11.22 12.23 9.15
CA SER A 11 -11.96 11.18 9.84
C SER A 11 -13.00 10.57 8.88
N GLY A 12 -12.81 9.29 8.50
CA GLY A 12 -13.72 8.56 7.60
C GLY A 12 -13.12 7.92 6.34
N LYS A 13 -11.83 8.11 6.01
CA LYS A 13 -11.22 7.58 4.76
C LYS A 13 -10.45 6.25 4.88
N GLY A 14 -10.64 5.50 5.96
CA GLY A 14 -9.98 4.20 6.17
C GLY A 14 -8.76 4.28 7.09
N GLN A 15 -8.23 3.11 7.43
CA GLN A 15 -7.12 2.97 8.37
C GLN A 15 -5.80 2.74 7.61
N PRO A 16 -4.72 3.48 7.92
CA PRO A 16 -3.41 3.21 7.34
C PRO A 16 -2.88 1.86 7.84
N VAL A 17 -2.44 1.02 6.91
CA VAL A 17 -1.87 -0.30 7.19
C VAL A 17 -0.67 -0.54 6.30
N THR A 18 0.30 -1.30 6.80
CA THR A 18 1.35 -1.90 5.98
C THR A 18 0.96 -3.34 5.62
N LEU A 19 1.29 -3.77 4.41
CA LEU A 19 0.97 -5.09 3.89
C LEU A 19 2.27 -5.87 3.68
N GLY A 20 2.44 -6.96 4.44
CA GLY A 20 3.60 -7.84 4.36
C GLY A 20 3.23 -9.19 3.76
N ILE A 21 4.17 -9.81 3.06
CA ILE A 21 4.04 -11.19 2.59
C ILE A 21 4.39 -12.13 3.74
N VAL A 22 3.47 -13.03 4.07
CA VAL A 22 3.62 -14.00 5.17
C VAL A 22 4.92 -14.80 5.03
N ASP A 23 5.58 -15.08 6.15
CA ASP A 23 6.86 -15.82 6.23
C ASP A 23 8.03 -15.21 5.45
N THR A 24 7.97 -13.91 5.15
CA THR A 24 9.09 -13.17 4.52
C THR A 24 9.39 -11.86 5.26
N ASN A 25 10.42 -11.15 4.79
CA ASN A 25 10.69 -9.76 5.14
C ASN A 25 10.20 -8.78 4.06
N LEU A 26 9.40 -9.24 3.09
CA LEU A 26 8.93 -8.43 1.99
C LEU A 26 7.62 -7.74 2.34
N TYR A 27 7.58 -6.45 2.07
CA TYR A 27 6.42 -5.58 2.25
C TYR A 27 6.09 -4.91 0.93
N LEU A 28 4.81 -4.68 0.69
CA LEU A 28 4.40 -3.79 -0.39
C LEU A 28 4.83 -2.37 -0.04
N SER A 29 5.49 -1.69 -0.98
CA SER A 29 5.79 -0.27 -0.92
C SER A 29 5.44 0.42 -2.24
N CYS A 30 5.32 1.74 -2.19
CA CYS A 30 4.99 2.60 -3.32
C CYS A 30 6.17 3.53 -3.61
N SER A 31 6.83 3.34 -4.75
CA SER A 31 7.73 4.36 -5.30
C SER A 31 6.96 5.25 -6.29
N SER A 32 7.56 6.36 -6.69
CA SER A 32 7.04 7.21 -7.76
C SER A 32 8.11 7.36 -8.83
N GLU A 33 7.76 6.99 -10.06
CA GLU A 33 8.60 7.19 -11.23
C GLU A 33 7.82 8.03 -12.23
N ASN A 34 8.39 9.17 -12.64
CA ASN A 34 7.73 10.13 -13.55
C ASN A 34 6.34 10.59 -13.09
N GLY A 35 6.09 10.61 -11.78
CA GLY A 35 4.79 10.98 -11.20
C GLY A 35 3.74 9.86 -11.23
N MET A 36 4.09 8.68 -11.77
CA MET A 36 3.26 7.48 -11.70
C MET A 36 3.71 6.62 -10.51
N PRO A 37 2.79 6.18 -9.65
CA PRO A 37 3.17 5.37 -8.51
C PRO A 37 3.37 3.92 -8.96
N ILE A 38 4.45 3.32 -8.50
CA ILE A 38 4.82 1.94 -8.80
C ILE A 38 4.68 1.13 -7.53
N LEU A 39 3.89 0.05 -7.62
CA LEU A 39 3.77 -0.91 -6.53
C LEU A 39 4.93 -1.90 -6.65
N GLN A 40 5.65 -2.09 -5.55
CA GLN A 40 6.81 -2.97 -5.53
C GLN A 40 6.90 -3.74 -4.20
N LEU A 41 7.75 -4.76 -4.18
CA LEU A 41 8.13 -5.47 -2.96
C LEU A 41 9.47 -4.92 -2.46
N GLU A 42 9.51 -4.60 -1.16
CA GLU A 42 10.68 -4.06 -0.49
C GLU A 42 11.03 -4.92 0.73
N GLU A 43 12.30 -5.29 0.85
CA GLU A 43 12.80 -6.01 2.03
C GLU A 43 12.98 -5.06 3.21
N VAL A 44 12.32 -5.37 4.33
CA VAL A 44 12.40 -4.59 5.57
C VAL A 44 13.09 -5.40 6.65
N GLY A 45 14.37 -5.07 6.92
CA GLY A 45 15.19 -5.75 7.92
C GLY A 45 14.70 -5.53 9.36
N ASP A 46 14.26 -4.31 9.70
CA ASP A 46 13.68 -3.99 11.01
C ASP A 46 12.18 -3.65 10.89
N LYS A 47 11.35 -4.67 11.12
CA LYS A 47 9.89 -4.57 11.06
C LYS A 47 9.30 -3.66 12.13
N LEU A 48 10.03 -3.34 13.20
CA LEU A 48 9.54 -2.46 14.26
C LEU A 48 9.41 -1.01 13.78
N ARG A 49 10.22 -0.60 12.79
CA ARG A 49 10.14 0.74 12.19
C ARG A 49 8.79 1.00 11.52
N LEU A 50 8.13 -0.03 11.00
CA LEU A 50 6.80 0.08 10.37
C LEU A 50 5.66 0.31 11.38
N LYS A 51 5.92 0.28 12.69
CA LYS A 51 4.91 0.62 13.72
C LYS A 51 4.70 2.12 13.86
N HIS A 52 5.68 2.93 13.46
CA HIS A 52 5.66 4.39 13.63
C HIS A 52 6.11 5.06 12.33
N ILE A 53 5.16 5.23 11.39
CA ILE A 53 5.42 5.89 10.12
C ILE A 53 4.90 7.32 10.20
N SER A 54 5.78 8.32 10.15
CA SER A 54 5.34 9.72 10.05
C SER A 54 5.20 10.14 8.57
N ALA A 55 4.40 11.17 8.30
CA ALA A 55 4.23 11.67 6.93
C ALA A 55 5.51 12.29 6.34
N GLU A 56 6.45 12.70 7.20
CA GLU A 56 7.73 13.29 6.82
C GLU A 56 8.87 12.25 6.81
N ASP A 57 8.56 11.00 7.21
CA ASP A 57 9.52 9.91 7.16
C ASP A 57 9.59 9.34 5.74
N ASP A 58 10.76 8.86 5.36
CA ASP A 58 11.00 8.07 4.15
C ASP A 58 10.07 6.84 4.11
N LEU A 59 9.65 6.34 5.28
CA LEU A 59 8.69 5.24 5.42
C LEU A 59 7.25 5.57 4.97
N SER A 60 6.95 6.83 4.66
CA SER A 60 5.63 7.22 4.10
C SER A 60 5.32 6.50 2.78
N ARG A 61 6.33 6.00 2.06
CA ARG A 61 6.20 5.13 0.87
C ARG A 61 5.44 3.82 1.12
N PHE A 62 5.30 3.39 2.37
CA PHE A 62 4.47 2.24 2.74
C PHE A 62 3.00 2.60 2.92
N LEU A 63 2.63 3.88 2.71
CA LEU A 63 1.27 4.40 2.78
C LEU A 63 0.78 4.80 1.38
N TYR A 64 -0.43 4.37 1.02
CA TYR A 64 -0.98 4.51 -0.34
C TYR A 64 -2.02 5.64 -0.42
N GLN A 65 -1.57 6.89 -0.51
CA GLN A 65 -2.47 8.04 -0.51
C GLN A 65 -3.05 8.31 -1.91
N GLY A 66 -4.38 8.19 -2.06
CA GLY A 66 -5.10 8.53 -3.29
C GLY A 66 -5.06 7.47 -4.39
N TRP A 67 -4.23 6.44 -4.24
CA TRP A 67 -4.06 5.32 -5.14
C TRP A 67 -4.53 4.02 -4.48
N PHE A 68 -5.03 3.10 -5.30
CA PHE A 68 -5.58 1.83 -4.86
C PHE A 68 -4.72 0.70 -5.40
N ILE A 69 -4.35 -0.25 -4.54
CA ILE A 69 -3.86 -1.55 -5.00
C ILE A 69 -4.97 -2.17 -5.86
N SER A 70 -4.60 -2.73 -7.00
CA SER A 70 -5.53 -3.18 -8.01
C SER A 70 -5.02 -4.40 -8.76
N THR A 71 -5.95 -5.17 -9.32
CA THR A 71 -5.63 -6.25 -10.26
C THR A 71 -6.26 -5.95 -11.62
N ALA A 72 -5.67 -6.53 -12.67
CA ALA A 72 -6.32 -6.59 -13.97
C ALA A 72 -7.57 -7.50 -13.90
N LEU A 73 -8.42 -7.41 -14.93
CA LEU A 73 -9.51 -8.37 -15.15
C LEU A 73 -8.99 -9.69 -15.73
N GLN A 74 -7.84 -9.65 -16.41
CA GLN A 74 -7.17 -10.80 -16.98
C GLN A 74 -6.38 -11.56 -15.91
N GLU A 75 -6.29 -12.87 -16.08
CA GLU A 75 -5.48 -13.72 -15.21
C GLU A 75 -3.97 -13.54 -15.45
N ARG A 76 -3.17 -13.83 -14.42
CA ARG A 76 -1.69 -13.85 -14.47
C ARG A 76 -1.03 -12.51 -14.77
N GLU A 77 -1.76 -11.43 -14.61
CA GLU A 77 -1.22 -10.07 -14.64
C GLU A 77 -0.67 -9.66 -13.27
N PRO A 78 0.33 -8.76 -13.22
CA PRO A 78 0.86 -8.25 -11.97
C PRO A 78 -0.18 -7.42 -11.20
N VAL A 79 0.00 -7.35 -9.89
CA VAL A 79 -0.73 -6.41 -9.04
C VAL A 79 -0.09 -5.03 -9.20
N GLU A 80 -0.91 -4.02 -9.44
CA GLU A 80 -0.47 -2.65 -9.71
C GLU A 80 -1.31 -1.64 -8.93
N MET A 81 -1.00 -0.36 -9.04
CA MET A 81 -1.84 0.70 -8.49
C MET A 81 -2.65 1.41 -9.57
N CYS A 82 -3.86 1.82 -9.22
CA CYS A 82 -4.73 2.57 -10.10
C CYS A 82 -5.47 3.67 -9.34
N THR A 83 -6.06 4.62 -10.08
CA THR A 83 -7.04 5.53 -9.50
C THR A 83 -8.44 4.90 -9.56
N LYS A 84 -9.38 5.42 -8.75
CA LYS A 84 -10.80 4.98 -8.78
C LYS A 84 -11.52 5.18 -10.13
N GLN A 85 -10.90 5.90 -11.07
CA GLN A 85 -11.50 6.24 -12.36
C GLN A 85 -11.21 5.17 -13.44
N GLU A 86 -10.34 4.20 -13.14
CA GLU A 86 -9.98 3.14 -14.08
C GLU A 86 -11.00 1.98 -14.03
N ALA A 87 -11.99 2.02 -14.92
CA ALA A 87 -13.11 1.08 -14.95
C ALA A 87 -12.72 -0.40 -15.20
N ASN A 88 -11.50 -0.66 -15.70
CA ASN A 88 -11.01 -2.00 -16.05
C ASN A 88 -10.11 -2.62 -14.98
N ARG A 89 -10.18 -2.13 -13.73
CA ARG A 89 -9.36 -2.58 -12.60
C ARG A 89 -10.24 -2.98 -11.43
N ILE A 90 -9.84 -4.04 -10.73
CA ILE A 90 -10.49 -4.48 -9.50
C ILE A 90 -9.73 -3.88 -8.31
N THR A 91 -10.41 -3.14 -7.43
CA THR A 91 -9.83 -2.48 -6.25
C THR A 91 -10.42 -2.96 -4.92
N SER A 92 -11.34 -3.93 -4.98
CA SER A 92 -12.03 -4.49 -3.82
C SER A 92 -11.51 -5.89 -3.54
N PHE A 93 -11.00 -6.11 -2.32
CA PHE A 93 -10.44 -7.37 -1.88
C PHE A 93 -11.20 -7.91 -0.68
N ARG A 94 -11.33 -9.23 -0.60
CA ARG A 94 -11.86 -9.91 0.58
C ARG A 94 -10.69 -10.38 1.45
N SER A 95 -10.63 -9.90 2.68
CA SER A 95 -9.76 -10.49 3.69
C SER A 95 -10.36 -11.82 4.16
N LEU A 96 -9.56 -12.88 4.15
CA LEU A 96 -9.89 -14.16 4.77
C LEU A 96 -9.11 -14.23 6.09
N HIS A 97 -9.83 -14.52 7.19
CA HIS A 97 -9.25 -14.73 8.51
C HIS A 97 -9.23 -16.22 8.83
#